data_AF-A0A172YX69-F1
#
_entry.id   AF-A0A172YX69-F1
#
_cell.length_a   1.000
_cell.length_b   1.000
_cell.length_c   1.000
_cell.angle_alpha   90.00
_cell.angle_beta   90.00
_cell.angle_gamma   90.00
#
_symmetry.space_group_name_H-M   'P 1'
#
loop_
_entity.id
_entity.type
_entity.pdbx_description
1 polymer ?
#
loop_
_entity_poly.entity_id
_entity_poly.type
_entity_poly.pdbx_seq_one_letter_code
_entity_poly.pdbx_strand_id
1 'polypeptide(L)'
;MARAAINVLGATGATYDFVTAGAGVVASSRKSAGVYQVTGCMGMVPFPPADDGWGYTVNQIDSRADVDIQFEEGVLTVTVTRDDKPYDLKHMITLHILVPDTPVVEMPQITQAEEDPVTPET
;
A
#
# COMPACT_ATOMS: atom_id res chain seq x y z
N MET A 1 9.83 -4.09 6.14
CA MET A 1 8.50 -3.67 5.67
C MET A 1 8.71 -2.75 4.50
N ALA A 2 8.00 -2.97 3.40
CA ALA A 2 8.13 -2.21 2.18
C ALA A 2 7.07 -1.10 2.13
N ARG A 3 7.43 0.01 1.45
CA ARG A 3 6.48 1.09 1.17
C ARG A 3 5.61 0.70 -0.02
N ALA A 4 4.34 1.04 0.07
CA ALA A 4 3.38 0.91 -1.00
C ALA A 4 2.45 2.13 -1.04
N ALA A 5 1.81 2.33 -2.20
CA ALA A 5 0.76 3.31 -2.39
C ALA A 5 -0.49 2.61 -2.93
N ILE A 6 -1.65 2.97 -2.40
CA ILE A 6 -2.95 2.48 -2.85
C ILE A 6 -3.86 3.66 -3.17
N ASN A 7 -4.48 3.67 -4.35
CA ASN A 7 -5.57 4.59 -4.66
C ASN A 7 -6.92 3.93 -4.40
N VAL A 8 -7.76 4.60 -3.62
CA VAL A 8 -9.09 4.11 -3.23
C VAL A 8 -10.16 5.02 -3.83
N LEU A 9 -11.08 4.44 -4.61
CA LEU A 9 -12.18 5.18 -5.23
C LEU A 9 -13.18 5.66 -4.19
N GLY A 10 -13.57 6.93 -4.26
CA GLY A 10 -14.50 7.54 -3.31
C GLY A 10 -15.92 6.97 -3.35
N ALA A 11 -16.43 6.67 -4.55
CA ALA A 11 -17.81 6.19 -4.73
C ALA A 11 -18.05 4.78 -4.16
N THR A 12 -17.05 3.91 -4.19
CA THR A 12 -17.19 2.48 -3.87
C THR A 12 -16.24 1.99 -2.78
N GLY A 13 -15.18 2.75 -2.51
CA GLY A 13 -14.04 2.33 -1.70
C GLY A 13 -13.20 1.22 -2.35
N ALA A 14 -13.47 0.86 -3.61
CA ALA A 14 -12.69 -0.16 -4.30
C ALA A 14 -11.28 0.33 -4.60
N THR A 15 -10.33 -0.61 -4.62
CA THR A 15 -8.95 -0.34 -5.01
C THR A 15 -8.92 0.00 -6.50
N TYR A 16 -8.48 1.22 -6.83
CA TYR A 16 -8.28 1.66 -8.21
C TYR A 16 -6.95 1.16 -8.75
N ASP A 17 -5.88 1.42 -8.00
CA ASP A 17 -4.55 0.92 -8.27
C ASP A 17 -3.82 0.60 -6.95
N PHE A 18 -2.74 -0.16 -7.07
CA PHE A 18 -1.87 -0.51 -5.97
C PHE A 18 -0.45 -0.71 -6.51
N VAL A 19 0.50 0.06 -5.96
CA VAL A 19 1.92 0.02 -6.34
C VAL A 19 2.74 -0.35 -5.11
N THR A 20 3.56 -1.39 -5.21
CA THR A 20 4.36 -1.89 -4.08
C THR A 20 5.72 -2.40 -4.53
N ALA A 21 6.72 -2.24 -3.68
CA ALA A 21 8.01 -2.94 -3.78
C ALA A 21 8.07 -4.21 -2.90
N GLY A 22 7.01 -4.45 -2.12
CA GLY A 22 6.85 -5.59 -1.23
C GLY A 22 5.94 -6.67 -1.79
N ALA A 23 5.47 -7.53 -0.89
CA ALA A 23 4.55 -8.61 -1.17
C ALA A 23 3.22 -8.42 -0.41
N GLY A 24 2.25 -9.28 -0.74
CA GLY A 24 0.93 -9.30 -0.12
C GLY A 24 -0.16 -8.76 -1.02
N VAL A 25 -1.39 -8.99 -0.59
CA VAL A 25 -2.61 -8.49 -1.25
C VAL A 25 -3.22 -7.45 -0.34
N VAL A 26 -3.40 -6.23 -0.86
CA VAL A 26 -4.11 -5.16 -0.19
C VAL A 26 -5.48 -5.02 -0.84
N ALA A 27 -6.53 -4.94 -0.02
CA ALA A 27 -7.89 -4.75 -0.48
C ALA A 27 -8.53 -3.57 0.26
N SER A 28 -9.36 -2.81 -0.46
CA SER A 28 -10.12 -1.70 0.12
C SER A 28 -11.62 -1.81 -0.19
N SER A 29 -12.44 -1.27 0.70
CA SER A 29 -13.89 -1.16 0.50
C SER A 29 -14.49 0.03 1.26
N ARG A 30 -15.66 0.49 0.81
CA ARG A 30 -16.46 1.48 1.56
C ARG A 30 -17.38 0.77 2.52
N LYS A 31 -17.29 1.11 3.81
CA LYS A 31 -18.12 0.52 4.87
C LYS A 31 -19.43 1.27 5.07
N SER A 32 -19.36 2.60 5.06
CA SER A 32 -20.50 3.51 5.18
C SER A 32 -20.13 4.87 4.57
N ALA A 33 -21.05 5.84 4.61
CA ALA A 33 -20.75 7.20 4.14
C ALA A 33 -19.52 7.76 4.86
N GLY A 34 -18.52 8.20 4.08
CA GLY A 34 -17.26 8.73 4.60
C GLY A 34 -16.40 7.72 5.36
N VAL A 35 -16.66 6.41 5.31
CA VAL A 35 -15.84 5.41 6.00
C VAL A 35 -15.33 4.37 5.02
N TYR A 36 -14.01 4.34 4.86
CA TYR A 36 -13.30 3.41 4.00
C TYR A 36 -12.40 2.51 4.84
N GLN A 37 -12.28 1.25 4.45
CA GLN A 37 -11.43 0.28 5.15
C GLN A 37 -10.43 -0.30 4.17
N VAL A 38 -9.18 -0.41 4.60
CA VAL A 38 -8.09 -1.06 3.89
C VAL A 38 -7.56 -2.20 4.74
N THR A 39 -7.38 -3.37 4.14
CA THR A 39 -6.94 -4.61 4.79
C THR A 39 -5.75 -5.21 4.06
N GLY A 40 -4.96 -6.02 4.75
CA GLY A 40 -3.73 -6.62 4.20
C GLY A 40 -2.52 -5.68 4.20
N CYS A 41 -2.65 -4.48 4.76
CA CYS A 41 -1.54 -3.57 5.02
C CYS A 41 -1.08 -3.66 6.49
N MET A 42 0.09 -3.08 6.77
CA MET A 42 0.71 -3.02 8.10
C MET A 42 0.60 -1.60 8.71
N GLY A 43 -0.43 -0.85 8.30
CA GLY A 43 -0.65 0.55 8.70
C GLY A 43 -0.05 1.58 7.74
N MET A 44 -0.09 2.85 8.14
CA MET A 44 0.52 3.95 7.38
C MET A 44 2.04 3.88 7.42
N VAL A 45 2.70 4.36 6.37
CA VAL A 45 4.15 4.60 6.44
C VAL A 45 4.40 5.69 7.49
N PRO A 46 5.22 5.47 8.54
CA PRO A 46 5.51 6.51 9.52
C PRO A 46 6.43 7.58 8.90
N PHE A 47 6.08 8.84 9.09
CA PHE A 47 6.89 10.04 8.93
C PHE A 47 7.43 10.45 10.31
N PRO A 48 8.62 11.04 10.45
CA PRO A 48 9.13 11.47 11.75
C PRO A 48 8.47 12.78 12.24
N PRO A 49 8.05 12.89 13.52
CA PRO A 49 8.10 11.85 14.56
C PRO A 49 7.12 10.72 14.24
N ALA A 50 7.48 9.47 14.59
CA ALA A 50 6.85 8.21 14.13
C ALA A 50 5.32 8.05 14.36
N ASP A 51 4.68 9.10 14.87
CA ASP A 51 3.25 9.25 15.12
C ASP A 51 2.51 9.96 13.97
N ASP A 52 3.22 10.65 13.06
CA ASP A 52 2.65 11.22 11.84
C ASP A 52 2.89 10.25 10.68
N GLY A 53 1.87 9.78 9.96
CA GLY A 53 2.10 9.01 8.73
C GLY A 53 2.71 9.90 7.62
N TRP A 54 3.33 9.31 6.59
CA TRP A 54 3.60 9.99 5.28
C TRP A 54 2.33 10.56 4.66
N GLY A 55 1.18 10.19 5.23
CA GLY A 55 -0.10 10.83 5.04
C GLY A 55 -0.81 10.27 3.83
N TYR A 56 -1.73 11.08 3.35
CA TYR A 56 -2.61 10.77 2.25
C TYR A 56 -2.68 11.98 1.33
N THR A 57 -3.13 11.75 0.10
CA THR A 57 -3.52 12.83 -0.79
C THR A 57 -4.93 12.58 -1.28
N VAL A 58 -5.78 13.60 -1.19
CA VAL A 58 -7.10 13.60 -1.81
C VAL A 58 -7.06 14.34 -3.14
N ASN A 59 -7.94 13.96 -4.07
CA ASN A 59 -8.08 14.74 -5.30
C ASN A 59 -8.54 16.18 -5.01
N GLN A 60 -8.18 17.14 -5.88
CA GLN A 60 -8.53 18.56 -5.70
C GLN A 60 -10.05 18.80 -5.54
N ILE A 61 -10.90 18.00 -6.20
CA ILE A 61 -12.36 18.10 -6.03
C ILE A 61 -12.82 17.83 -4.58
N ASP A 62 -12.02 17.06 -3.85
CA ASP A 62 -12.23 16.66 -2.45
C ASP A 62 -11.37 17.48 -1.47
N SER A 63 -10.74 18.57 -1.91
CA SER A 63 -9.77 19.38 -1.14
C SER A 63 -10.28 20.01 0.16
N ARG A 64 -11.61 20.01 0.39
CA ARG A 64 -12.25 20.51 1.62
C ARG A 64 -12.69 19.39 2.56
N ALA A 65 -12.30 18.15 2.28
CA ALA A 65 -12.56 17.04 3.16
C ALA A 65 -11.47 16.98 4.24
N ASP A 66 -11.89 16.76 5.46
CA ASP A 66 -11.03 16.37 6.57
C ASP A 66 -10.95 14.84 6.58
N VAL A 67 -9.75 14.30 6.79
CA VAL A 67 -9.53 12.86 6.84
C VAL A 67 -8.81 12.49 8.13
N ASP A 68 -9.40 11.55 8.83
CA ASP A 68 -8.87 10.88 10.01
C ASP A 68 -8.54 9.42 9.67
N ILE A 69 -7.41 8.92 10.17
CA ILE A 69 -6.90 7.58 9.85
C ILE A 69 -6.53 6.86 11.14
N GLN A 70 -7.07 5.65 11.29
CA GLN A 70 -6.80 4.78 12.43
C GLN A 70 -6.41 3.38 11.94
N PHE A 71 -5.41 2.77 12.56
CA PHE A 71 -5.00 1.40 12.26
C PHE A 71 -5.11 0.52 13.50
N GLU A 72 -6.06 -0.41 13.47
CA GLU A 72 -6.34 -1.34 14.58
C GLU A 72 -6.62 -2.73 14.03
N GLU A 73 -6.08 -3.75 14.71
CA GLU A 73 -6.35 -5.17 14.41
C GLU A 73 -6.13 -5.55 12.92
N GLY A 74 -5.18 -4.91 12.24
CA GLY A 74 -4.88 -5.18 10.83
C GLY A 74 -5.82 -4.50 9.82
N VAL A 75 -6.68 -3.58 10.29
CA VAL A 75 -7.58 -2.80 9.46
C VAL A 75 -7.23 -1.32 9.57
N LEU A 76 -6.94 -0.71 8.42
CA LEU A 76 -6.75 0.74 8.31
C LEU A 76 -8.10 1.38 7.96
N THR A 77 -8.68 2.08 8.91
CA THR A 77 -9.93 2.82 8.74
C THR A 77 -9.62 4.26 8.40
N VAL A 78 -10.25 4.74 7.32
CA VAL A 78 -10.17 6.11 6.84
C VAL A 78 -11.55 6.74 6.99
N THR A 79 -11.66 7.70 7.89
CA THR A 79 -12.88 8.47 8.14
C THR A 79 -12.75 9.82 7.45
N VAL A 80 -13.72 10.15 6.61
CA VAL A 80 -13.74 11.37 5.80
C VAL A 80 -14.96 12.20 6.19
N THR A 81 -14.72 13.43 6.59
CA THR A 81 -15.75 14.39 6.96
C THR A 81 -15.62 15.67 6.14
N ARG A 82 -16.72 16.42 6.06
CA ARG A 82 -16.71 17.79 5.55
C ARG A 82 -17.76 18.58 6.31
N ASP A 83 -17.36 19.71 6.89
CA ASP A 83 -18.23 20.51 7.75
C ASP A 83 -18.84 19.64 8.88
N ASP A 84 -18.00 18.81 9.53
CA ASP A 84 -18.33 17.85 10.60
C ASP A 84 -19.35 16.75 10.22
N LYS A 85 -19.61 16.55 8.92
CA LYS A 85 -20.54 15.52 8.43
C LYS A 85 -19.81 14.45 7.63
N PRO A 86 -20.24 13.17 7.69
CA PRO A 86 -19.67 12.12 6.85
C PRO A 86 -19.71 12.52 5.38
N TYR A 87 -18.57 12.39 4.70
CA TYR A 87 -18.40 12.84 3.33
C TYR A 87 -17.79 11.72 2.48
N ASP A 88 -18.57 11.21 1.53
CA ASP A 88 -18.01 10.35 0.49
C ASP A 88 -17.18 11.20 -0.48
N LEU A 89 -15.92 10.82 -0.64
CA LEU A 89 -15.02 11.35 -1.65
C LEU A 89 -15.68 11.23 -3.03
N LYS A 90 -15.55 12.27 -3.85
CA LYS A 90 -16.08 12.30 -5.23
C LYS A 90 -15.15 11.62 -6.20
N HIS A 91 -13.85 11.56 -5.91
CA HIS A 91 -12.89 10.94 -6.80
C HIS A 91 -12.12 9.82 -6.13
N MET A 92 -10.98 10.12 -5.51
CA MET A 92 -10.13 9.12 -4.88
C MET A 92 -9.24 9.73 -3.80
N ILE A 93 -8.75 8.85 -2.93
CA ILE A 93 -7.68 9.12 -1.97
C ILE A 93 -6.52 8.17 -2.24
N THR A 94 -5.30 8.71 -2.21
CA THR A 94 -4.06 7.93 -2.23
C THR A 94 -3.55 7.78 -0.80
N LEU A 95 -3.28 6.55 -0.38
CA LEU A 95 -2.72 6.25 0.95
C LEU A 95 -1.32 5.69 0.80
N HIS A 96 -0.37 6.20 1.59
CA HIS A 96 0.97 5.64 1.72
C HIS A 96 1.00 4.65 2.89
N ILE A 97 1.08 3.35 2.56
CA ILE A 97 0.95 2.26 3.51
C ILE A 97 2.20 1.37 3.54
N LEU A 98 2.35 0.61 4.62
CA LEU A 98 3.34 -0.45 4.73
C LEU A 98 2.75 -1.80 4.34
N VAL A 99 3.56 -2.64 3.70
CA VAL A 99 3.25 -4.03 3.41
C VAL A 99 4.46 -4.92 3.73
N PRO A 100 4.30 -6.26 3.81
CA PRO A 100 5.42 -7.18 3.97
C PRO A 100 6.48 -7.01 2.89
N ASP A 101 7.74 -7.26 3.22
CA ASP A 101 8.81 -7.26 2.22
C ASP A 101 8.64 -8.44 1.25
N THR A 102 9.14 -8.28 0.01
CA THR A 102 9.20 -9.38 -0.94
C THR A 102 10.18 -10.44 -0.45
N PRO A 103 9.82 -11.74 -0.42
CA PRO A 103 10.75 -12.81 -0.05
C PRO A 103 11.97 -12.80 -0.96
N VAL A 104 13.16 -13.00 -0.39
CA VAL A 104 14.38 -13.20 -1.18
C VAL A 104 14.27 -14.55 -1.88
N VAL A 105 14.22 -14.55 -3.21
CA VAL A 105 14.29 -15.78 -4.01
C VAL A 105 15.76 -16.14 -4.15
N GLU A 106 16.17 -17.28 -3.60
CA GLU A 106 17.50 -17.84 -3.84
C GLU A 106 17.64 -18.19 -5.32
N MET A 107 18.55 -17.53 -6.03
CA MET A 107 18.89 -17.92 -7.39
C MET A 107 19.57 -19.29 -7.36
N PRO A 108 19.18 -20.24 -8.24
CA PRO A 108 19.91 -21.48 -8.37
C PRO A 108 21.38 -21.17 -8.69
N GLN A 109 22.30 -21.72 -7.91
CA GLN A 109 23.71 -21.66 -8.25
C GLN A 109 23.90 -22.45 -9.54
N ILE A 110 24.24 -21.75 -10.62
CA ILE A 110 24.71 -22.40 -11.84
C ILE A 110 26.07 -23.00 -11.45
N THR A 111 26.11 -24.30 -11.14
CA THR A 111 27.37 -25.04 -11.06
C THR A 111 28.04 -24.88 -12.42
N GLN A 112 29.12 -24.11 -12.45
CA GLN A 112 30.00 -24.01 -13.61
C GLN A 112 30.47 -25.44 -13.90
N ALA A 113 30.06 -25.99 -15.05
CA ALA A 113 30.59 -27.27 -15.50
C ALA A 113 32.10 -27.11 -15.63
N GLU A 114 32.86 -27.96 -14.94
CA GLU A 114 34.31 -28.05 -15.09
C GLU A 114 34.63 -28.24 -16.58
N GLU A 115 35.41 -27.32 -17.15
CA GLU A 115 35.91 -27.47 -18.52
C GLU A 115 36.81 -28.70 -18.57
N ASP A 116 36.43 -29.69 -19.39
CA ASP A 116 37.24 -30.89 -19.65
C ASP A 116 38.66 -30.47 -20.08
N PRO A 117 39.73 -31.01 -19.48
CA PRO A 117 41.08 -30.66 -19.88
C PRO A 117 41.34 -31.18 -21.29
N VAL A 118 41.63 -30.27 -22.22
CA VAL A 118 42.16 -30.61 -23.55
C VAL A 118 43.46 -31.40 -23.39
N THR A 119 43.42 -32.70 -23.65
CA THR A 119 44.63 -33.51 -23.83
C THR A 119 45.32 -33.10 -25.13
N PRO A 120 46.61 -32.72 -25.11
CA PRO A 120 47.35 -32.47 -26.34
C PRO A 120 47.64 -33.80 -27.05
N GLU A 121 47.28 -33.89 -28.34
CA GLU A 121 47.66 -35.01 -29.20
C GLU A 121 49.19 -35.02 -29.42
N THR A 122 49.80 -36.22 -29.39
CA THR A 122 51.23 -36.46 -29.61
C THR A 122 51.51 -36.82 -31.05
#